data_AF-K9RIM1-F1
#
_entry.id   AF-K9RIM1-F1
#
_cell.length_a   1.000
_cell.length_b   1.000
_cell.length_c   1.000
_cell.angle_alpha   90.00
_cell.angle_beta   90.00
_cell.angle_gamma   90.00
#
_symmetry.space_group_name_H-M   'P 1'
#
loop_
_entity.id
_entity.type
_entity.pdbx_description
1 polymer ?
#
loop_
_entity_poly.entity_id
_entity_poly.type
_entity_poly.pdbx_seq_one_letter_code
_entity_poly.pdbx_strand_id
1 'polypeptide(L)'
;MSYLHVQGHQSMTFDYRRNQAYYDALEKVITPDSVVLDLGSGAGIHGILAAKLGAKKVYLVEPQDIIAVANQIAQLNGFSDRIECLKGKIEEIDLPEKVDVIISVFTGNFLLEEDLLPSLFYARDKYLKPGGVLIPEGAVMEAVPVYAPEIYNANIAAWSQPHMEIDQSPGRTYASQAIYYRTSLSKAKYLAEPHDLLAMDFYQATSTYCQTQVNFTIKELGEEPGLCHGFAGWFRMQLGDTWLSTAPHEPALHWSPAFLPLDPPIEVTAGEEISFKLQRPPFGDWVWQVKTSKTQQLRSTFFSTPRTIKTIKKIAHDYQPQINEKGKAAMYVLSHSDGTFSIKELGHYVKKEYPQLFSSSEKAIDFVQNLVGSFS
;
A
#
# COMPACT_ATOMS: atom_id res chain seq x y z
N MET A 1 -3.39 -2.96 -5.44
CA MET A 1 -4.56 -3.86 -5.72
C MET A 1 -5.77 -2.96 -5.95
N SER A 2 -6.86 -3.41 -6.58
CA SER A 2 -8.09 -2.59 -6.58
C SER A 2 -8.99 -3.03 -5.43
N TYR A 3 -9.37 -2.11 -4.55
CA TYR A 3 -10.32 -2.34 -3.46
C TYR A 3 -11.78 -2.19 -3.89
N LEU A 4 -12.02 -1.77 -5.14
CA LEU A 4 -13.37 -1.58 -5.71
C LEU A 4 -14.08 -2.91 -5.98
N HIS A 5 -13.33 -3.94 -6.35
CA HIS A 5 -13.90 -5.22 -6.78
C HIS A 5 -13.75 -6.27 -5.69
N VAL A 6 -14.81 -7.06 -5.45
CA VAL A 6 -14.80 -8.21 -4.53
C VAL A 6 -13.61 -9.16 -4.79
N GLN A 7 -13.21 -9.33 -6.05
CA GLN A 7 -12.05 -10.14 -6.43
C GLN A 7 -10.74 -9.67 -5.77
N GLY A 8 -10.57 -8.35 -5.57
CA GLY A 8 -9.42 -7.80 -4.86
C GLY A 8 -9.43 -8.14 -3.36
N HIS A 9 -10.61 -8.37 -2.79
CA HIS A 9 -10.79 -8.75 -1.38
C HIS A 9 -10.60 -10.24 -1.14
N GLN A 10 -10.63 -11.09 -2.16
CA GLN A 10 -10.59 -12.54 -2.00
C GLN A 10 -9.32 -13.02 -1.28
N SER A 11 -8.14 -12.58 -1.73
CA SER A 11 -6.87 -13.00 -1.12
C SER A 11 -6.74 -12.54 0.34
N MET A 12 -7.36 -11.42 0.70
CA MET A 12 -7.41 -10.92 2.07
C MET A 12 -8.42 -11.69 2.92
N THR A 13 -9.64 -11.88 2.41
CA THR A 13 -10.74 -12.54 3.12
C THR A 13 -10.40 -13.98 3.49
N PHE A 14 -9.66 -14.68 2.63
CA PHE A 14 -9.25 -16.07 2.85
C PHE A 14 -7.79 -16.24 3.28
N ASP A 15 -7.11 -15.16 3.69
CA ASP A 15 -5.81 -15.22 4.37
C ASP A 15 -6.02 -15.74 5.81
N TYR A 16 -6.07 -17.06 5.95
CA TYR A 16 -6.39 -17.71 7.22
C TYR A 16 -5.39 -17.34 8.33
N ARG A 17 -4.09 -17.32 8.02
CA ARG A 17 -3.04 -17.01 9.01
C ARG A 17 -3.17 -15.58 9.52
N ARG A 18 -3.40 -14.61 8.63
CA ARG A 18 -3.70 -13.23 9.04
C ARG A 18 -4.97 -13.17 9.87
N ASN A 19 -6.08 -13.68 9.35
CA ASN A 19 -7.39 -13.50 9.98
C ASN A 19 -7.47 -14.22 11.34
N GLN A 20 -6.77 -15.34 11.50
CA GLN A 20 -6.62 -16.02 12.80
C GLN A 20 -5.85 -15.16 13.80
N ALA A 21 -4.72 -14.56 13.41
CA ALA A 21 -3.95 -13.70 14.31
C ALA A 21 -4.75 -12.47 14.79
N TYR A 22 -5.56 -11.87 13.90
CA TYR A 22 -6.48 -10.79 14.28
C TYR A 22 -7.63 -11.27 15.18
N TYR A 23 -8.19 -12.46 14.91
CA TYR A 23 -9.20 -13.08 15.77
C TYR A 23 -8.66 -13.31 17.18
N ASP A 24 -7.47 -13.89 17.31
CA ASP A 24 -6.85 -14.19 18.60
C ASP A 24 -6.58 -12.91 19.42
N ALA A 25 -6.23 -11.80 18.74
CA ALA A 25 -6.07 -10.50 19.37
C ALA A 25 -7.42 -9.90 19.83
N LEU A 26 -8.45 -9.99 18.99
CA LEU A 26 -9.81 -9.55 19.33
C LEU A 26 -10.38 -10.33 20.52
N GLU A 27 -10.22 -11.65 20.54
CA GLU A 27 -10.76 -12.53 21.59
C GLU A 27 -10.28 -12.15 22.99
N LYS A 28 -9.07 -11.59 23.10
CA LYS A 28 -8.47 -11.16 24.38
C LYS A 28 -9.04 -9.85 24.91
N VAL A 29 -9.59 -8.99 24.04
CA VAL A 29 -9.93 -7.60 24.39
C VAL A 29 -11.42 -7.27 24.26
N ILE A 30 -12.17 -8.07 23.48
CA ILE A 30 -13.60 -7.85 23.31
C ILE A 30 -14.36 -8.29 24.57
N THR A 31 -15.23 -7.41 25.04
CA THR A 31 -16.16 -7.62 26.14
C THR A 31 -17.59 -7.28 25.70
N PRO A 32 -18.62 -7.66 26.47
CA PRO A 32 -20.01 -7.29 26.16
C PRO A 32 -20.29 -5.78 26.12
N ASP A 33 -19.39 -4.95 26.65
CA ASP A 33 -19.51 -3.49 26.64
C ASP A 33 -18.66 -2.82 25.54
N SER A 34 -17.84 -3.58 24.81
CA SER A 34 -16.90 -3.05 23.83
C SER A 34 -17.60 -2.40 22.64
N VAL A 35 -17.20 -1.17 22.34
CA VAL A 35 -17.50 -0.46 21.08
C VAL A 35 -16.26 -0.53 20.18
N VAL A 36 -16.42 -1.02 18.96
CA VAL A 36 -15.31 -1.33 18.04
C VAL A 36 -15.42 -0.49 16.77
N LEU A 37 -14.30 0.03 16.29
CA LEU A 37 -14.15 0.60 14.95
C LEU A 37 -13.30 -0.33 14.10
N ASP A 38 -13.87 -0.88 13.03
CA ASP A 38 -13.15 -1.55 11.95
C ASP A 38 -12.85 -0.54 10.84
N LEU A 39 -11.61 -0.06 10.82
CA LEU A 39 -11.15 1.01 9.97
C LEU A 39 -10.55 0.45 8.68
N GLY A 40 -11.18 0.75 7.54
CA GLY A 40 -10.86 0.11 6.27
C GLY A 40 -11.44 -1.30 6.19
N SER A 41 -12.70 -1.44 6.62
CA SER A 41 -13.32 -2.74 6.86
C SER A 41 -13.41 -3.64 5.62
N GLY A 42 -13.39 -3.08 4.40
CA GLY A 42 -13.56 -3.85 3.18
C GLY A 42 -14.86 -4.67 3.19
N ALA A 43 -14.74 -6.00 3.13
CA ALA A 43 -15.88 -6.92 3.25
C ALA A 43 -16.30 -7.22 4.72
N GLY A 44 -15.67 -6.57 5.70
CA GLY A 44 -16.10 -6.53 7.11
C GLY A 44 -15.68 -7.72 7.97
N ILE A 45 -14.75 -8.58 7.51
CA ILE A 45 -14.41 -9.83 8.22
C ILE A 45 -14.00 -9.58 9.68
N HIS A 46 -13.18 -8.56 9.95
CA HIS A 46 -12.64 -8.30 11.29
C HIS A 46 -13.68 -7.72 12.24
N GLY A 47 -14.44 -6.72 11.81
CA GLY A 47 -15.54 -6.17 12.60
C GLY A 47 -16.68 -7.18 12.83
N ILE A 48 -16.98 -8.05 11.86
CA ILE A 48 -17.94 -9.14 12.03
C ILE A 48 -17.43 -10.16 13.06
N LEU A 49 -16.13 -10.48 13.07
CA LEU A 49 -15.55 -11.32 14.11
C LEU A 49 -15.66 -10.66 15.50
N ALA A 50 -15.47 -9.34 15.59
CA ALA A 50 -15.66 -8.62 16.85
C ALA A 50 -17.12 -8.68 17.35
N ALA A 51 -18.11 -8.54 16.44
CA ALA A 51 -19.52 -8.72 16.77
C ALA A 51 -19.84 -10.15 17.23
N LYS A 52 -19.26 -11.15 16.55
CA LYS A 52 -19.36 -12.57 16.93
C LYS A 52 -18.79 -12.86 18.32
N LEU A 53 -17.69 -12.19 18.68
CA LEU A 53 -17.05 -12.28 20.00
C LEU A 53 -17.84 -11.56 21.11
N GLY A 54 -18.95 -10.88 20.77
CA GLY A 54 -19.85 -10.29 21.75
C GLY A 54 -19.71 -8.79 21.95
N ALA A 55 -18.99 -8.08 21.06
CA ALA A 55 -18.93 -6.63 21.10
C ALA A 55 -20.34 -6.02 21.10
N LYS A 56 -20.55 -4.97 21.92
CA LYS A 56 -21.82 -4.25 22.04
C LYS A 56 -22.22 -3.60 20.72
N LYS A 57 -21.25 -2.97 20.06
CA LYS A 57 -21.43 -2.16 18.85
C LYS A 57 -20.16 -2.22 18.01
N VAL A 58 -20.31 -2.31 16.70
CA VAL A 58 -19.21 -2.28 15.73
C VAL A 58 -19.53 -1.28 14.63
N TYR A 59 -18.65 -0.31 14.42
CA TYR A 59 -18.66 0.60 13.27
C TYR A 59 -17.73 0.03 12.19
N LEU A 60 -18.27 -0.30 11.03
CA LEU A 60 -17.47 -0.63 9.84
C LEU A 60 -17.30 0.65 9.02
N VAL A 61 -16.08 1.13 8.86
CA VAL A 61 -15.77 2.32 8.06
C VAL A 61 -15.00 1.91 6.81
N GLU A 62 -15.52 2.27 5.64
CA GLU A 62 -14.91 1.93 4.36
C GLU A 62 -15.31 2.94 3.27
N PRO A 63 -14.36 3.58 2.56
CA PRO A 63 -14.70 4.54 1.51
C PRO A 63 -15.31 3.91 0.25
N GLN A 64 -15.03 2.64 -0.03
CA GLN A 64 -15.46 1.96 -1.25
C GLN A 64 -16.84 1.29 -1.12
N ASP A 65 -17.51 1.06 -2.26
CA ASP A 65 -18.83 0.41 -2.33
C ASP A 65 -18.84 -1.05 -1.83
N ILE A 66 -17.67 -1.66 -1.62
CA ILE A 66 -17.55 -3.00 -1.03
C ILE A 66 -18.22 -3.10 0.34
N ILE A 67 -18.40 -1.99 1.07
CA ILE A 67 -19.11 -1.95 2.34
C ILE A 67 -20.55 -2.45 2.25
N ALA A 68 -21.18 -2.37 1.06
CA ALA A 68 -22.50 -2.96 0.82
C ALA A 68 -22.47 -4.50 0.95
N VAL A 69 -21.36 -5.13 0.55
CA VAL A 69 -21.14 -6.57 0.74
C VAL A 69 -20.92 -6.88 2.22
N ALA A 70 -20.14 -6.05 2.93
CA ALA A 70 -19.99 -6.19 4.38
C ALA A 70 -21.34 -6.17 5.12
N ASN A 71 -22.24 -5.26 4.73
CA ASN A 71 -23.60 -5.18 5.27
C ASN A 71 -24.41 -6.47 4.99
N GLN A 72 -24.34 -7.01 3.77
CA GLN A 72 -25.01 -8.27 3.43
C GLN A 72 -24.47 -9.46 4.24
N ILE A 73 -23.15 -9.53 4.44
CA ILE A 73 -22.52 -10.59 5.25
C ILE A 73 -22.96 -10.45 6.72
N ALA A 74 -22.94 -9.23 7.27
CA ALA A 74 -23.39 -8.95 8.63
C ALA A 74 -24.86 -9.38 8.82
N GLN A 75 -25.74 -9.06 7.86
CA GLN A 75 -27.14 -9.46 7.89
C GLN A 75 -27.33 -10.97 7.83
N LEU A 76 -26.65 -11.64 6.90
CA LEU A 76 -26.74 -13.09 6.73
C LEU A 76 -26.31 -13.85 7.99
N ASN A 77 -25.36 -13.29 8.74
CA ASN A 77 -24.83 -13.89 9.97
C ASN A 77 -25.53 -13.39 11.25
N GLY A 78 -26.59 -12.59 11.13
CA GLY A 78 -27.42 -12.17 12.27
C GLY A 78 -26.79 -11.10 13.17
N PHE A 79 -25.94 -10.23 12.63
CA PHE A 79 -25.25 -9.17 13.39
C PHE A 79 -25.72 -7.74 13.05
N SER A 80 -26.81 -7.59 12.27
CA SER A 80 -27.33 -6.27 11.85
C SER A 80 -27.76 -5.36 12.99
N ASP A 81 -28.08 -5.90 14.17
CA ASP A 81 -28.43 -5.13 15.36
C ASP A 81 -27.22 -4.45 16.02
N ARG A 82 -26.01 -4.94 15.75
CA ARG A 82 -24.76 -4.47 16.39
C ARG A 82 -23.81 -3.79 15.42
N ILE A 83 -23.91 -4.10 14.12
CA ILE A 83 -23.02 -3.57 13.09
C ILE A 83 -23.66 -2.36 12.40
N GLU A 84 -22.90 -1.28 12.33
CA GLU A 84 -23.25 -0.08 11.55
C GLU A 84 -22.20 0.18 10.48
N CYS A 85 -22.63 0.14 9.22
CA CYS A 85 -21.77 0.39 8.06
C CYS A 85 -21.79 1.88 7.69
N LEU A 86 -20.62 2.51 7.68
CA LEU A 86 -20.41 3.92 7.36
C LEU A 86 -19.52 4.04 6.12
N LYS A 87 -20.12 4.38 4.98
CA LYS A 87 -19.38 4.59 3.73
C LYS A 87 -18.69 5.96 3.76
N GLY A 88 -17.36 5.98 3.68
CA GLY A 88 -16.58 7.20 3.64
C GLY A 88 -15.17 7.02 4.19
N LYS A 89 -14.36 8.07 4.08
CA LYS A 89 -13.07 8.13 4.79
C LYS A 89 -13.31 8.49 6.24
N ILE A 90 -12.46 7.99 7.14
CA ILE A 90 -12.63 8.26 8.58
C ILE A 90 -12.48 9.75 8.93
N GLU A 91 -11.74 10.50 8.11
CA GLU A 91 -11.56 11.94 8.21
C GLU A 91 -12.84 12.73 7.87
N GLU A 92 -13.77 12.11 7.15
CA GLU A 92 -15.02 12.71 6.64
C GLU A 92 -16.25 12.20 7.41
N ILE A 93 -16.08 11.17 8.25
CA ILE A 93 -17.12 10.58 9.09
C ILE A 93 -17.03 11.16 10.50
N ASP A 94 -18.17 11.51 11.10
CA ASP A 94 -18.28 11.79 12.53
C ASP A 94 -18.95 10.60 13.24
N LEU A 95 -18.15 9.86 14.02
CA LEU A 95 -18.68 8.81 14.88
C LEU A 95 -19.42 9.43 16.08
N PRO A 96 -20.56 8.86 16.50
CA PRO A 96 -21.36 9.42 17.59
C PRO A 96 -20.70 9.26 18.97
N GLU A 97 -19.67 8.40 19.09
CA GLU A 97 -18.97 8.12 20.33
C GLU A 97 -17.51 7.73 20.08
N LYS A 98 -16.69 7.80 21.14
CA LYS A 98 -15.36 7.19 21.14
C LYS A 98 -15.47 5.66 21.29
N VAL A 99 -14.48 4.94 20.78
CA VAL A 99 -14.46 3.47 20.73
C VAL A 99 -13.41 2.89 21.69
N ASP A 100 -13.66 1.67 22.16
CA ASP A 100 -12.77 0.92 23.05
C ASP A 100 -11.66 0.21 22.25
N VAL A 101 -11.96 -0.22 21.02
CA VAL A 101 -11.02 -0.93 20.15
C VAL A 101 -11.06 -0.33 18.74
N ILE A 102 -9.89 -0.04 18.17
CA ILE A 102 -9.75 0.21 16.73
C ILE A 102 -8.99 -0.96 16.12
N ILE A 103 -9.60 -1.63 15.16
CA ILE A 103 -8.96 -2.65 14.33
C ILE A 103 -8.74 -2.09 12.92
N SER A 104 -7.56 -2.34 12.35
CA SER A 104 -7.24 -1.90 10.99
C SER A 104 -6.26 -2.84 10.29
N VAL A 105 -6.30 -2.83 8.96
CA VAL A 105 -5.35 -3.53 8.07
C VAL A 105 -4.68 -2.53 7.13
N PHE A 106 -4.24 -1.40 7.69
CA PHE A 106 -3.62 -0.29 6.94
C PHE A 106 -2.10 -0.45 6.75
N THR A 107 -1.54 -1.58 7.18
CA THR A 107 -0.17 -1.95 6.85
C THR A 107 -0.12 -2.34 5.37
N GLY A 108 0.65 -1.61 4.57
CA GLY A 108 0.90 -1.94 3.16
C GLY A 108 2.03 -2.96 3.01
N ASN A 109 2.39 -3.32 1.77
CA ASN A 109 3.62 -4.08 1.55
C ASN A 109 4.82 -3.29 2.07
N PHE A 110 5.80 -3.99 2.66
CA PHE A 110 6.94 -3.37 3.34
C PHE A 110 6.52 -2.25 4.33
N LEU A 111 5.42 -2.51 5.04
CA LEU A 111 4.72 -1.68 6.02
C LEU A 111 4.04 -0.43 5.47
N LEU A 112 4.78 0.37 4.70
CA LEU A 112 4.39 1.75 4.43
C LEU A 112 3.70 1.93 3.06
N GLU A 113 3.66 0.93 2.17
CA GLU A 113 2.99 1.08 0.86
C GLU A 113 1.52 1.55 1.00
N GLU A 114 1.00 2.26 0.00
CA GLU A 114 -0.37 2.79 -0.08
C GLU A 114 -0.70 3.94 0.89
N ASP A 115 0.21 4.30 1.80
CA ASP A 115 0.13 5.48 2.68
C ASP A 115 -1.17 5.57 3.50
N LEU A 116 -1.64 4.43 4.02
CA LEU A 116 -2.91 4.34 4.77
C LEU A 116 -2.75 4.58 6.30
N LEU A 117 -1.56 4.35 6.86
CA LEU A 117 -1.30 4.54 8.30
C LEU A 117 -1.65 5.94 8.86
N PRO A 118 -1.51 7.06 8.12
CA PRO A 118 -1.96 8.37 8.61
C PRO A 118 -3.45 8.39 9.00
N SER A 119 -4.32 7.66 8.29
CA SER A 119 -5.74 7.55 8.63
C SER A 119 -5.96 6.75 9.93
N LEU A 120 -5.11 5.76 10.23
CA LEU A 120 -5.11 5.09 11.53
C LEU A 120 -4.71 6.06 12.65
N PHE A 121 -3.69 6.90 12.44
CA PHE A 121 -3.26 7.88 13.45
C PHE A 121 -4.38 8.91 13.72
N TYR A 122 -5.03 9.39 12.66
CA TYR A 122 -6.20 10.26 12.78
C TYR A 122 -7.32 9.61 13.60
N ALA A 123 -7.69 8.37 13.25
CA ALA A 123 -8.75 7.64 13.94
C ALA A 123 -8.41 7.38 15.42
N ARG A 124 -7.16 7.00 15.71
CA ARG A 124 -6.66 6.85 17.08
C ARG A 124 -6.84 8.14 17.87
N ASP A 125 -6.33 9.26 17.37
CA ASP A 125 -6.31 10.52 18.11
C ASP A 125 -7.73 11.06 18.35
N LYS A 126 -8.61 10.94 17.35
CA LYS A 126 -9.98 11.45 17.42
C LYS A 126 -10.91 10.51 18.19
N TYR A 127 -10.88 9.21 17.90
CA TYR A 127 -11.94 8.27 18.28
C TYR A 127 -11.55 7.24 19.33
N LEU A 128 -10.27 6.95 19.57
CA LEU A 128 -9.91 6.00 20.62
C LEU A 128 -10.16 6.61 22.02
N LYS A 129 -10.76 5.82 22.92
CA LYS A 129 -10.87 6.17 24.34
C LYS A 129 -9.50 6.12 25.03
N PRO A 130 -9.26 6.89 26.09
CA PRO A 130 -8.11 6.66 26.97
C PRO A 130 -8.09 5.20 27.47
N GLY A 131 -6.97 4.51 27.27
CA GLY A 131 -6.84 3.08 27.59
C GLY A 131 -7.50 2.12 26.59
N GLY A 132 -8.01 2.63 25.47
CA GLY A 132 -8.49 1.80 24.37
C GLY A 132 -7.35 1.05 23.66
N VAL A 133 -7.70 0.03 22.88
CA VAL A 133 -6.77 -0.89 22.23
C VAL A 133 -6.72 -0.64 20.71
N LEU A 134 -5.50 -0.63 20.16
CA LEU A 134 -5.24 -0.71 18.73
C LEU A 134 -4.90 -2.14 18.33
N ILE A 135 -5.48 -2.64 17.24
CA ILE A 135 -5.13 -3.91 16.62
C ILE A 135 -4.84 -3.66 15.14
N PRO A 136 -3.57 -3.77 14.69
CA PRO A 136 -2.35 -4.04 15.46
C PRO A 136 -1.90 -2.87 16.36
N GLU A 137 -1.02 -3.16 17.31
CA GLU A 137 -0.45 -2.19 18.26
C GLU A 137 0.79 -1.47 17.72
N GLY A 138 1.50 -2.11 16.80
CA GLY A 138 2.73 -1.58 16.23
C GLY A 138 3.30 -2.51 15.16
N ALA A 139 4.37 -2.07 14.52
CA ALA A 139 5.06 -2.84 13.51
C ALA A 139 6.55 -2.51 13.44
N VAL A 140 7.34 -3.47 12.94
CA VAL A 140 8.77 -3.31 12.70
C VAL A 140 9.06 -3.69 11.25
N MET A 141 9.67 -2.78 10.51
CA MET A 141 10.25 -3.07 9.19
C MET A 141 11.63 -3.67 9.35
N GLU A 142 11.95 -4.68 8.54
CA GLU A 142 13.22 -5.38 8.55
C GLU A 142 13.77 -5.49 7.13
N ALA A 143 15.09 -5.55 6.98
CA ALA A 143 15.72 -5.87 5.71
C ALA A 143 17.02 -6.66 5.87
N VAL A 144 17.44 -7.30 4.78
CA VAL A 144 18.68 -8.07 4.71
C VAL A 144 19.26 -8.04 3.28
N PRO A 145 20.60 -7.95 3.11
CA PRO A 145 21.22 -8.13 1.80
C PRO A 145 21.04 -9.58 1.33
N VAL A 146 20.72 -9.76 0.04
CA VAL A 146 20.40 -11.09 -0.51
C VAL A 146 21.17 -11.41 -1.79
N TYR A 147 21.53 -12.69 -1.89
CA TYR A 147 21.82 -13.34 -3.16
C TYR A 147 20.48 -13.86 -3.73
N ALA A 148 20.00 -13.23 -4.81
CA ALA A 148 18.69 -13.51 -5.38
C ALA A 148 18.72 -13.43 -6.93
N PRO A 149 19.45 -14.34 -7.61
CA PRO A 149 19.65 -14.29 -9.05
C PRO A 149 18.34 -14.47 -9.84
N GLU A 150 17.40 -15.29 -9.36
CA GLU A 150 16.14 -15.57 -10.10
C GLU A 150 15.30 -14.30 -10.29
N ILE A 151 14.99 -13.59 -9.19
CA ILE A 151 14.22 -12.34 -9.25
C ILE A 151 14.98 -11.24 -9.98
N TYR A 152 16.29 -11.14 -9.76
CA TYR A 152 17.14 -10.18 -10.44
C TYR A 152 17.17 -10.41 -11.95
N ASN A 153 17.34 -11.66 -12.39
CA ASN A 153 17.39 -12.00 -13.79
C ASN A 153 16.05 -11.74 -14.48
N ALA A 154 14.94 -12.13 -13.84
CA ALA A 154 13.59 -11.95 -14.40
C ALA A 154 13.20 -10.48 -14.54
N ASN A 155 13.60 -9.62 -13.59
CA ASN A 155 13.09 -8.25 -13.51
C ASN A 155 14.08 -7.18 -13.98
N ILE A 156 15.38 -7.44 -13.87
CA ILE A 156 16.46 -6.49 -14.19
C ILE A 156 17.28 -6.98 -15.38
N ALA A 157 17.89 -8.17 -15.28
CA ALA A 157 18.84 -8.63 -16.29
C ALA A 157 18.19 -8.92 -17.64
N ALA A 158 16.93 -9.36 -17.65
CA ALA A 158 16.15 -9.63 -18.84
C ALA A 158 16.06 -8.41 -19.79
N TRP A 159 16.09 -7.18 -19.27
CA TRP A 159 16.07 -5.96 -20.10
C TRP A 159 17.31 -5.82 -20.99
N SER A 160 18.43 -6.44 -20.61
CA SER A 160 19.64 -6.44 -21.43
C SER A 160 19.66 -7.55 -22.49
N GLN A 161 18.64 -8.40 -22.55
CA GLN A 161 18.51 -9.43 -23.57
C GLN A 161 17.72 -8.88 -24.75
N PRO A 162 18.27 -8.87 -25.98
CA PRO A 162 17.53 -8.47 -27.17
C PRO A 162 16.29 -9.35 -27.35
N HIS A 163 15.15 -8.72 -27.65
CA HIS A 163 13.92 -9.44 -27.99
C HIS A 163 13.63 -9.24 -29.47
N MET A 164 13.69 -10.32 -30.27
CA MET A 164 13.57 -10.25 -31.73
C MET A 164 14.50 -9.20 -32.35
N GLU A 165 15.79 -9.23 -31.96
CA GLU A 165 16.84 -8.29 -32.42
C GLU A 165 16.65 -6.82 -31.97
N ILE A 166 15.62 -6.53 -31.17
CA ILE A 166 15.38 -5.20 -30.60
C ILE A 166 16.05 -5.13 -29.22
N ASP A 167 16.99 -4.19 -29.07
CA ASP A 167 17.62 -3.88 -27.78
C ASP A 167 16.63 -3.15 -26.85
N GLN A 168 16.36 -3.76 -25.70
CA GLN A 168 15.46 -3.26 -24.66
C GLN A 168 16.24 -2.65 -23.48
N SER A 169 17.58 -2.58 -23.56
CA SER A 169 18.46 -2.19 -22.46
C SER A 169 18.15 -0.83 -21.82
N PRO A 170 17.58 0.19 -22.51
CA PRO A 170 17.13 1.41 -21.84
C PRO A 170 16.13 1.15 -20.72
N GLY A 171 15.27 0.14 -20.83
CA GLY A 171 14.30 -0.25 -19.79
C GLY A 171 14.95 -0.66 -18.46
N ARG A 172 16.17 -1.21 -18.50
CA ARG A 172 16.93 -1.60 -17.31
C ARG A 172 17.19 -0.43 -16.35
N THR A 173 17.40 0.76 -16.91
CA THR A 173 17.66 1.99 -16.13
C THR A 173 16.48 2.39 -15.26
N TYR A 174 15.26 2.02 -15.64
CA TYR A 174 14.04 2.22 -14.87
C TYR A 174 13.75 1.03 -13.95
N ALA A 175 13.93 -0.18 -14.46
CA ALA A 175 13.70 -1.42 -13.72
C ALA A 175 14.55 -1.47 -12.43
N SER A 176 15.83 -1.13 -12.51
CA SER A 176 16.74 -1.10 -11.36
C SER A 176 16.41 -0.04 -10.29
N GLN A 177 15.44 0.85 -10.55
CA GLN A 177 14.99 1.91 -9.66
C GLN A 177 13.65 1.56 -8.97
N ALA A 178 13.00 0.47 -9.37
CA ALA A 178 11.74 0.03 -8.79
C ALA A 178 11.95 -0.84 -7.55
N ILE A 179 10.95 -0.86 -6.67
CA ILE A 179 10.81 -1.90 -5.64
C ILE A 179 9.85 -2.95 -6.17
N TYR A 180 10.25 -4.20 -6.09
CA TYR A 180 9.46 -5.32 -6.58
C TYR A 180 8.70 -5.97 -5.44
N TYR A 181 7.38 -5.99 -5.56
CA TYR A 181 6.46 -6.72 -4.68
C TYR A 181 5.85 -7.90 -5.45
N ARG A 182 5.18 -8.81 -4.75
CA ARG A 182 4.46 -9.97 -5.34
C ARG A 182 5.36 -10.87 -6.18
N THR A 183 6.63 -10.93 -5.81
CA THR A 183 7.63 -11.83 -6.38
C THR A 183 8.09 -12.77 -5.29
N SER A 184 8.37 -14.03 -5.64
CA SER A 184 8.82 -15.00 -4.64
C SER A 184 10.27 -14.72 -4.28
N LEU A 185 10.52 -14.47 -3.00
CA LEU A 185 11.86 -14.40 -2.41
C LEU A 185 12.23 -15.67 -1.63
N SER A 186 11.44 -16.75 -1.76
CA SER A 186 11.64 -18.01 -1.03
C SER A 186 12.99 -18.69 -1.29
N LYS A 187 13.60 -18.43 -2.45
CA LYS A 187 14.92 -18.94 -2.84
C LYS A 187 16.06 -17.93 -2.64
N ALA A 188 15.75 -16.72 -2.17
CA ALA A 188 16.78 -15.73 -1.89
C ALA A 188 17.60 -16.19 -0.68
N LYS A 189 18.92 -16.13 -0.80
CA LYS A 189 19.84 -16.46 0.30
C LYS A 189 20.24 -15.19 1.01
N TYR A 190 20.07 -15.17 2.32
CA TYR A 190 20.46 -14.03 3.15
C TYR A 190 21.98 -14.01 3.27
N LEU A 191 22.61 -12.87 2.97
CA LEU A 191 24.06 -12.69 3.05
C LEU A 191 24.52 -12.17 4.42
N ALA A 192 23.59 -11.77 5.27
CA ALA A 192 23.80 -11.33 6.64
C ALA A 192 22.58 -11.71 7.50
N GLU A 193 22.60 -11.36 8.78
CA GLU A 193 21.40 -11.39 9.61
C GLU A 193 20.48 -10.20 9.27
N PRO A 194 19.15 -10.35 9.35
CA PRO A 194 18.22 -9.23 9.17
C PRO A 194 18.42 -8.14 10.23
N HIS A 195 18.17 -6.89 9.84
CA HIS A 195 18.18 -5.75 10.74
C HIS A 195 16.84 -5.01 10.71
N ASP A 196 16.42 -4.55 11.89
CA ASP A 196 15.32 -3.62 12.06
C ASP A 196 15.67 -2.27 11.39
N LEU A 197 14.75 -1.76 10.59
CA LEU A 197 14.87 -0.50 9.86
C LEU A 197 14.06 0.62 10.51
N LEU A 198 12.82 0.32 10.87
CA LEU A 198 11.87 1.26 11.46
C LEU A 198 10.93 0.49 12.37
N ALA A 199 10.88 0.87 13.65
CA ALA A 199 9.89 0.40 14.60
C ALA A 199 8.85 1.51 14.82
N MET A 200 7.57 1.14 14.76
CA MET A 200 6.44 2.04 14.94
C MET A 200 5.54 1.52 16.06
N ASP A 201 5.44 2.29 17.14
CA ASP A 201 4.36 2.17 18.12
C ASP A 201 3.15 2.95 17.58
N PHE A 202 2.08 2.24 17.21
CA PHE A 202 0.90 2.89 16.63
C PHE A 202 0.09 3.69 17.64
N TYR A 203 0.35 3.59 18.95
CA TYR A 203 -0.23 4.51 19.93
C TYR A 203 0.43 5.89 19.91
N GLN A 204 1.69 5.97 19.49
CA GLN A 204 2.50 7.19 19.56
C GLN A 204 2.87 7.77 18.19
N ALA A 205 2.84 6.96 17.13
CA ALA A 205 3.26 7.38 15.80
C ALA A 205 2.42 8.53 15.25
N THR A 206 3.08 9.56 14.71
CA THR A 206 2.44 10.72 14.07
C THR A 206 2.87 10.92 12.63
N SER A 207 3.80 10.10 12.15
CA SER A 207 4.41 10.22 10.82
C SER A 207 4.81 8.85 10.30
N THR A 208 4.75 8.70 8.97
CA THR A 208 5.27 7.55 8.22
C THR A 208 6.65 7.82 7.62
N TYR A 209 7.30 8.91 8.03
CA TYR A 209 8.65 9.22 7.56
C TYR A 209 9.64 8.13 7.99
N CYS A 210 10.31 7.52 7.02
CA CYS A 210 11.37 6.56 7.26
C CYS A 210 12.71 7.21 6.92
N GLN A 211 13.65 7.22 7.86
CA GLN A 211 15.05 7.52 7.60
C GLN A 211 15.92 6.68 8.55
N THR A 212 16.63 5.71 7.98
CA THR A 212 17.46 4.79 8.76
C THR A 212 18.75 4.48 8.02
N GLN A 213 19.77 4.09 8.78
CA GLN A 213 21.02 3.57 8.25
C GLN A 213 21.48 2.43 9.16
N VAL A 214 21.71 1.27 8.54
CA VAL A 214 22.16 0.05 9.20
C VAL A 214 23.40 -0.49 8.49
N ASN A 215 24.29 -1.12 9.23
CA ASN A 215 25.46 -1.80 8.68
C ASN A 215 25.29 -3.30 8.85
N PHE A 216 25.44 -4.04 7.76
CA PHE A 216 25.41 -5.49 7.75
C PHE A 216 26.84 -6.04 7.68
N THR A 217 27.15 -7.05 8.48
CA THR A 217 28.35 -7.86 8.32
C THR A 217 28.02 -9.08 7.49
N ILE A 218 28.73 -9.28 6.38
CA ILE A 218 28.50 -10.41 5.48
C ILE A 218 28.98 -11.69 6.14
N LYS A 219 28.09 -12.68 6.23
CA LYS A 219 28.39 -13.99 6.83
C LYS A 219 29.18 -14.87 5.86
N GLU A 220 29.60 -16.04 6.35
CA GLU A 220 30.22 -17.06 5.51
C GLU A 220 29.31 -17.47 4.35
N LEU A 221 29.84 -17.41 3.13
CA LEU A 221 29.08 -17.54 1.89
C LEU A 221 28.99 -18.97 1.36
N GLY A 222 29.78 -19.90 1.91
CA GLY A 222 29.84 -21.28 1.45
C GLY A 222 30.31 -21.38 -0.01
N GLU A 223 29.60 -22.16 -0.82
CA GLU A 223 29.90 -22.36 -2.25
C GLU A 223 29.30 -21.27 -3.16
N GLU A 224 28.57 -20.31 -2.59
CA GLU A 224 27.86 -19.30 -3.37
C GLU A 224 28.79 -18.22 -3.94
N PRO A 225 28.46 -17.64 -5.11
CA PRO A 225 29.11 -16.42 -5.56
C PRO A 225 28.88 -15.31 -4.53
N GLY A 226 29.94 -14.60 -4.15
CA GLY A 226 29.83 -13.40 -3.32
C GLY A 226 29.22 -12.24 -4.07
N LEU A 227 27.92 -12.34 -4.39
CA LEU A 227 27.15 -11.34 -5.12
C LEU A 227 25.89 -10.94 -4.35
N CYS A 228 25.79 -9.66 -4.00
CA CYS A 228 24.56 -9.09 -3.47
C CYS A 228 23.75 -8.48 -4.62
N HIS A 229 22.60 -9.09 -4.89
CA HIS A 229 21.69 -8.66 -5.95
C HIS A 229 20.76 -7.51 -5.51
N GLY A 230 20.67 -7.27 -4.21
CA GLY A 230 19.76 -6.30 -3.62
C GLY A 230 19.46 -6.63 -2.17
N PHE A 231 18.39 -6.02 -1.66
CA PHE A 231 17.88 -6.24 -0.30
C PHE A 231 16.49 -6.84 -0.36
N ALA A 232 16.24 -7.85 0.46
CA ALA A 232 14.88 -8.27 0.79
C ALA A 232 14.41 -7.42 1.98
N GLY A 233 13.20 -6.88 1.90
CA GLY A 233 12.57 -6.09 2.97
C GLY A 233 11.19 -6.62 3.29
N TRP A 234 10.81 -6.63 4.56
CA TRP A 234 9.48 -7.06 5.01
C TRP A 234 9.11 -6.34 6.31
N PHE A 235 8.00 -6.72 6.92
CA PHE A 235 7.62 -6.23 8.24
C PHE A 235 7.00 -7.33 9.09
N ARG A 236 7.04 -7.13 10.40
CA ARG A 236 6.26 -7.86 11.39
C ARG A 236 5.38 -6.90 12.16
N MET A 237 4.16 -7.33 12.49
CA MET A 237 3.18 -6.52 13.22
C MET A 237 2.79 -7.20 14.53
N GLN A 238 2.60 -6.39 15.56
CA GLN A 238 2.19 -6.85 16.89
C GLN A 238 0.66 -6.91 16.99
N LEU A 239 0.15 -8.09 17.31
CA LEU A 239 -1.26 -8.40 17.51
C LEU A 239 -1.41 -9.02 18.91
N GLY A 240 -1.49 -8.18 19.95
CA GLY A 240 -1.39 -8.61 21.33
C GLY A 240 -0.03 -9.26 21.61
N ASP A 241 -0.05 -10.51 22.09
CA ASP A 241 1.16 -11.28 22.40
C ASP A 241 1.86 -11.88 21.16
N THR A 242 1.24 -11.79 19.98
CA THR A 242 1.73 -12.44 18.76
C THR A 242 2.37 -11.42 17.82
N TRP A 243 3.51 -11.78 17.24
CA TRP A 243 4.10 -11.05 16.11
C TRP A 243 3.82 -11.80 14.81
N LEU A 244 3.02 -11.20 13.92
CA LEU A 244 2.75 -11.74 12.60
C LEU A 244 3.74 -11.15 11.59
N SER A 245 4.54 -12.00 10.96
CA SER A 245 5.63 -11.59 10.08
C SER A 245 5.36 -11.95 8.62
N THR A 246 5.82 -11.06 7.73
CA THR A 246 5.73 -11.18 6.26
C THR A 246 7.08 -11.61 5.65
N ALA A 247 8.00 -12.14 6.46
CA ALA A 247 9.33 -12.54 6.02
C ALA A 247 9.28 -13.61 4.90
N PRO A 248 10.20 -13.57 3.92
CA PRO A 248 10.26 -14.52 2.82
C PRO A 248 10.29 -16.02 3.18
N HIS A 249 10.77 -16.37 4.37
CA HIS A 249 10.90 -17.75 4.85
C HIS A 249 9.70 -18.22 5.69
N GLU A 250 8.75 -17.33 5.98
CA GLU A 250 7.54 -17.66 6.71
C GLU A 250 6.39 -18.07 5.78
N PRO A 251 5.36 -18.77 6.29
CA PRO A 251 4.17 -19.09 5.51
C PRO A 251 3.55 -17.83 4.90
N ALA A 252 3.24 -17.90 3.61
CA ALA A 252 2.79 -16.74 2.84
C ALA A 252 1.52 -16.11 3.42
N LEU A 253 1.49 -14.78 3.36
CA LEU A 253 0.34 -13.91 3.62
C LEU A 253 -0.04 -13.21 2.31
N HIS A 254 -1.15 -12.47 2.29
CA HIS A 254 -1.50 -11.67 1.11
C HIS A 254 -0.51 -10.50 0.88
N TRP A 255 0.14 -10.00 1.96
CA TRP A 255 1.28 -9.10 1.85
C TRP A 255 2.47 -9.81 1.22
N SER A 256 3.25 -9.07 0.46
CA SER A 256 4.46 -9.54 -0.18
C SER A 256 5.69 -8.83 0.39
N PRO A 257 6.79 -9.57 0.63
CA PRO A 257 8.07 -8.92 0.89
C PRO A 257 8.50 -8.11 -0.35
N ALA A 258 9.29 -7.08 -0.09
CA ALA A 258 9.91 -6.21 -1.08
C ALA A 258 11.27 -6.74 -1.51
N PHE A 259 11.59 -6.57 -2.79
CA PHE A 259 12.95 -6.65 -3.29
C PHE A 259 13.42 -5.29 -3.79
N LEU A 260 14.51 -4.80 -3.20
CA LEU A 260 15.16 -3.53 -3.52
C LEU A 260 16.46 -3.84 -4.27
N PRO A 261 16.48 -3.78 -5.61
CA PRO A 261 17.61 -4.25 -6.42
C PRO A 261 18.85 -3.36 -6.30
N LEU A 262 20.00 -3.97 -6.61
CA LEU A 262 21.24 -3.29 -6.96
C LEU A 262 21.58 -3.54 -8.43
N ASP A 263 22.18 -2.56 -9.10
CA ASP A 263 22.54 -2.71 -10.51
C ASP A 263 23.82 -1.94 -10.91
N PRO A 264 24.90 -2.62 -11.32
CA PRO A 264 25.06 -4.08 -11.29
C PRO A 264 24.99 -4.64 -9.86
N PRO A 265 24.82 -5.96 -9.67
CA PRO A 265 24.99 -6.60 -8.36
C PRO A 265 26.39 -6.29 -7.83
N ILE A 266 26.52 -6.17 -6.51
CA ILE A 266 27.81 -5.84 -5.88
C ILE A 266 28.51 -7.11 -5.43
N GLU A 267 29.82 -7.19 -5.69
CA GLU A 267 30.65 -8.25 -5.12
C GLU A 267 30.88 -8.01 -3.63
N VAL A 268 30.75 -9.08 -2.84
CA VAL A 268 30.86 -9.07 -1.39
C VAL A 268 31.71 -10.25 -0.91
N THR A 269 32.41 -10.07 0.20
CA THR A 269 33.23 -11.10 0.84
C THR A 269 32.81 -11.34 2.29
N ALA A 270 33.05 -12.53 2.82
CA ALA A 270 32.77 -12.83 4.23
C ALA A 270 33.55 -11.85 5.14
N GLY A 271 32.88 -11.33 6.16
CA GLY A 271 33.39 -10.29 7.06
C GLY A 271 33.35 -8.86 6.50
N GLU A 272 32.97 -8.65 5.23
CA GLU A 272 32.81 -7.32 4.67
C GLU A 272 31.59 -6.60 5.28
N GLU A 273 31.73 -5.29 5.52
CA GLU A 273 30.62 -4.44 5.94
C GLU A 273 29.91 -3.79 4.76
N ILE A 274 28.58 -3.85 4.77
CA ILE A 274 27.70 -3.15 3.82
C ILE A 274 26.81 -2.18 4.59
N SER A 275 26.97 -0.88 4.31
CA SER A 275 26.07 0.15 4.82
C SER A 275 24.84 0.24 3.92
N PHE A 276 23.66 0.11 4.50
CA PHE A 276 22.36 0.31 3.84
C PHE A 276 21.63 1.48 4.49
N LYS A 277 21.33 2.50 3.69
CA LYS A 277 20.56 3.66 4.12
C LYS A 277 19.24 3.68 3.36
N LEU A 278 18.13 3.75 4.08
CA LEU A 278 16.78 3.83 3.52
C LEU A 278 16.13 5.14 3.93
N GLN A 279 15.48 5.79 2.97
CA GLN A 279 14.68 7.00 3.18
C GLN A 279 13.35 6.89 2.44
N ARG A 280 12.29 7.39 3.07
CA ARG A 280 10.98 7.55 2.44
C ARG A 280 10.21 8.71 3.09
N PRO A 281 9.92 9.80 2.36
CA PRO A 281 8.97 10.83 2.80
C PRO A 281 7.57 10.25 3.01
N PRO A 282 6.71 10.87 3.84
CA PRO A 282 5.27 10.59 3.80
C PRO A 282 4.76 10.83 2.38
N PHE A 283 3.98 9.89 1.82
CA PHE A 283 3.47 9.96 0.43
C PHE A 283 4.55 10.10 -0.65
N GLY A 284 5.79 9.71 -0.34
CA GLY A 284 6.96 9.96 -1.18
C GLY A 284 7.60 8.71 -1.77
N ASP A 285 8.57 8.97 -2.64
CA ASP A 285 9.41 7.94 -3.24
C ASP A 285 10.37 7.31 -2.23
N TRP A 286 10.64 6.03 -2.41
CA TRP A 286 11.68 5.33 -1.67
C TRP A 286 13.04 5.68 -2.25
N VAL A 287 14.03 5.86 -1.37
CA VAL A 287 15.43 6.05 -1.72
C VAL A 287 16.25 5.06 -0.90
N TRP A 288 17.02 4.21 -1.57
CA TRP A 288 18.00 3.36 -0.88
C TRP A 288 19.40 3.59 -1.41
N GLN A 289 20.34 3.69 -0.49
CA GLN A 289 21.76 3.84 -0.77
C GLN A 289 22.52 2.69 -0.14
N VAL A 290 23.42 2.12 -0.92
CA VAL A 290 24.27 1.01 -0.50
C VAL A 290 25.71 1.42 -0.68
N LYS A 291 26.52 1.23 0.36
CA LYS A 291 27.94 1.55 0.34
C LYS A 291 28.75 0.39 0.92
N THR A 292 29.78 -0.01 0.18
CA THR A 292 30.85 -0.89 0.65
C THR A 292 32.17 -0.13 0.64
N SER A 293 33.27 -0.82 0.94
CA SER A 293 34.63 -0.26 0.77
C SER A 293 34.98 0.08 -0.68
N LYS A 294 34.34 -0.59 -1.66
CA LYS A 294 34.67 -0.51 -3.09
C LYS A 294 33.65 0.24 -3.92
N THR A 295 32.39 0.24 -3.54
CA THR A 295 31.30 0.77 -4.37
C THR A 295 30.26 1.53 -3.57
N GLN A 296 29.58 2.45 -4.23
CA GLN A 296 28.43 3.16 -3.71
C GLN A 296 27.35 3.22 -4.80
N GLN A 297 26.15 2.76 -4.47
CA GLN A 297 24.98 2.84 -5.35
C GLN A 297 23.86 3.60 -4.66
N LEU A 298 23.13 4.41 -5.43
CA LEU A 298 21.93 5.12 -5.00
C LEU A 298 20.79 4.75 -5.93
N ARG A 299 19.61 4.53 -5.37
CA ARG A 299 18.38 4.23 -6.10
C ARG A 299 17.22 5.06 -5.59
N SER A 300 16.28 5.36 -6.46
CA SER A 300 15.04 6.02 -6.09
C SER A 300 13.88 5.63 -6.98
N THR A 301 12.74 5.29 -6.37
CA THR A 301 11.50 5.00 -7.13
C THR A 301 11.03 6.20 -7.95
N PHE A 302 11.49 7.42 -7.65
CA PHE A 302 11.23 8.60 -8.48
C PHE A 302 11.67 8.38 -9.93
N PHE A 303 12.78 7.66 -10.11
CA PHE A 303 13.38 7.33 -11.41
C PHE A 303 12.88 6.00 -12.00
N SER A 304 11.95 5.30 -11.35
CA SER A 304 11.36 4.06 -11.89
C SER A 304 10.36 4.31 -13.02
N THR A 305 9.89 5.55 -13.17
CA THR A 305 8.91 5.94 -14.19
C THR A 305 9.56 6.90 -15.20
N PRO A 306 9.35 6.73 -16.51
CA PRO A 306 9.80 7.71 -17.51
C PRO A 306 9.05 9.03 -17.34
N ARG A 307 9.73 10.04 -16.79
CA ARG A 307 9.19 11.40 -16.60
C ARG A 307 9.82 12.35 -17.60
N THR A 308 8.99 13.17 -18.25
CA THR A 308 9.48 14.27 -19.09
C THR A 308 9.64 15.54 -18.26
N ILE A 309 10.47 16.50 -18.70
CA ILE A 309 10.57 17.83 -18.06
C ILE A 309 9.18 18.48 -17.94
N LYS A 310 8.33 18.31 -18.97
CA LYS A 310 6.96 18.82 -18.96
C LYS A 310 6.12 18.16 -17.86
N THR A 311 6.28 16.86 -17.62
CA THR A 311 5.59 16.14 -16.55
C THR A 311 6.11 16.54 -15.18
N ILE A 312 7.43 16.69 -15.01
CA ILE A 312 8.06 17.12 -13.75
C ILE A 312 7.63 18.55 -13.39
N LYS A 313 7.65 19.47 -14.36
CA LYS A 313 7.19 20.85 -14.13
C LYS A 313 5.73 20.91 -13.69
N LYS A 314 4.88 20.01 -14.18
CA LYS A 314 3.45 19.98 -13.83
C LYS A 314 3.15 19.52 -12.40
N ILE A 315 4.07 18.82 -11.75
CA ILE A 315 3.92 18.36 -10.36
C ILE A 315 4.65 19.26 -9.36
N ALA A 316 5.38 20.28 -9.83
CA ALA A 316 6.07 21.23 -8.97
C ALA A 316 5.05 22.14 -8.25
N HIS A 317 5.32 22.49 -6.99
CA HIS A 317 4.41 23.30 -6.17
C HIS A 317 4.22 24.73 -6.71
N ASP A 318 5.19 25.26 -7.46
CA ASP A 318 5.15 26.57 -8.11
C ASP A 318 4.60 26.53 -9.55
N TYR A 319 4.15 25.36 -10.01
CA TYR A 319 3.52 25.23 -11.32
C TYR A 319 2.23 26.04 -11.38
N GLN A 320 2.14 26.91 -12.38
CA GLN A 320 0.91 27.65 -12.68
C GLN A 320 0.10 26.85 -13.70
N PRO A 321 -0.93 26.08 -13.29
CA PRO A 321 -1.72 25.27 -14.20
C PRO A 321 -2.47 26.14 -15.20
N GLN A 322 -2.52 25.67 -16.45
CA GLN A 322 -3.29 26.32 -17.53
C GLN A 322 -4.34 25.34 -18.04
N ILE A 323 -5.59 25.79 -18.10
CA ILE A 323 -6.71 24.97 -18.58
C ILE A 323 -6.59 24.76 -20.09
N ASN A 324 -6.54 23.51 -20.54
CA ASN A 324 -6.59 23.17 -21.96
C ASN A 324 -8.05 22.91 -22.39
N GLU A 325 -8.28 22.64 -23.68
CA GLU A 325 -9.63 22.36 -24.22
C GLU A 325 -10.34 21.23 -23.47
N LYS A 326 -9.62 20.15 -23.10
CA LYS A 326 -10.19 19.06 -22.29
C LYS A 326 -10.60 19.54 -20.89
N GLY A 327 -9.81 20.42 -20.28
CA GLY A 327 -10.13 21.07 -19.01
C GLY A 327 -11.35 21.99 -19.13
N LYS A 328 -11.49 22.75 -20.23
CA LYS A 328 -12.68 23.58 -20.47
C LYS A 328 -13.95 22.73 -20.63
N ALA A 329 -13.85 21.63 -21.37
CA ALA A 329 -14.93 20.65 -21.47
C ALA A 329 -15.29 20.07 -20.10
N ALA A 330 -14.29 19.71 -19.29
CA ALA A 330 -14.52 19.24 -17.92
C ALA A 330 -15.20 20.30 -17.03
N MET A 331 -14.73 21.55 -17.11
CA MET A 331 -15.32 22.67 -16.36
C MET A 331 -16.78 22.89 -16.72
N TYR A 332 -17.14 22.81 -18.01
CA TYR A 332 -18.53 22.90 -18.44
C TYR A 332 -19.38 21.77 -17.85
N VAL A 333 -18.91 20.52 -17.93
CA VAL A 333 -19.62 19.37 -17.37
C VAL A 333 -19.86 19.57 -15.87
N LEU A 334 -18.81 19.91 -15.13
CA LEU A 334 -18.89 20.11 -13.68
C LEU A 334 -19.81 21.27 -13.31
N SER A 335 -19.77 22.39 -14.04
CA SER A 335 -20.62 23.56 -13.76
C SER A 335 -22.10 23.35 -14.12
N HIS A 336 -22.44 22.30 -14.86
CA HIS A 336 -23.81 21.93 -15.25
C HIS A 336 -24.23 20.56 -14.71
N SER A 337 -23.47 20.00 -13.76
CA SER A 337 -23.83 18.78 -13.03
C SER A 337 -24.70 19.10 -11.80
N ASP A 338 -25.74 19.90 -12.00
CA ASP A 338 -26.66 20.40 -10.95
C ASP A 338 -28.02 19.67 -10.95
N GLY A 339 -28.14 18.59 -11.72
CA GLY A 339 -29.37 17.82 -11.91
C GLY A 339 -30.22 18.28 -13.10
N THR A 340 -29.85 19.35 -13.80
CA THR A 340 -30.61 19.86 -14.96
C THR A 340 -30.48 18.98 -16.20
N PHE A 341 -29.30 18.41 -16.44
CA PHE A 341 -29.01 17.60 -17.63
C PHE A 341 -28.63 16.17 -17.26
N SER A 342 -29.06 15.22 -18.09
CA SER A 342 -28.53 13.86 -18.05
C SER A 342 -27.10 13.79 -18.59
N ILE A 343 -26.36 12.75 -18.20
CA ILE A 343 -25.02 12.43 -18.74
C ILE A 343 -25.03 12.40 -20.27
N LYS A 344 -26.11 11.87 -20.87
CA LYS A 344 -26.25 11.79 -22.33
C LYS A 344 -26.39 13.16 -22.98
N GLU A 345 -27.18 14.05 -22.39
CA GLU A 345 -27.38 15.42 -22.88
C GLU A 345 -26.10 16.25 -22.77
N LEU A 346 -25.41 16.18 -21.62
CA LEU A 346 -24.10 16.81 -21.45
C LEU A 346 -23.07 16.25 -22.44
N GLY A 347 -23.07 14.94 -22.67
CA GLY A 347 -22.17 14.30 -23.63
C GLY A 347 -22.38 14.81 -25.06
N HIS A 348 -23.64 14.96 -25.49
CA HIS A 348 -23.97 15.54 -26.78
C HIS A 348 -23.55 17.01 -26.88
N TYR A 349 -23.78 17.81 -25.84
CA TYR A 349 -23.33 19.21 -25.81
C TYR A 349 -21.82 19.31 -25.92
N VAL A 350 -21.09 18.56 -25.09
CA VAL A 350 -19.61 18.55 -25.08
C VAL A 350 -19.05 18.09 -26.42
N LYS A 351 -19.68 17.12 -27.09
CA LYS A 351 -19.28 16.72 -28.45
C LYS A 351 -19.49 17.85 -29.47
N LYS A 352 -20.58 18.60 -29.34
CA LYS A 352 -20.91 19.71 -30.24
C LYS A 352 -19.94 20.88 -30.08
N GLU A 353 -19.65 21.29 -28.84
CA GLU A 353 -18.78 22.43 -28.54
C GLU A 353 -17.29 22.10 -28.68
N TYR A 354 -16.89 20.85 -28.41
CA TYR A 354 -15.51 20.39 -28.49
C TYR A 354 -15.34 19.22 -29.49
N PRO A 355 -15.66 19.41 -30.78
CA PRO A 355 -15.76 18.32 -31.74
C PRO A 355 -14.42 17.60 -31.99
N GLN A 356 -13.30 18.28 -31.77
CA GLN A 356 -11.95 17.73 -31.96
C GLN A 356 -11.50 16.83 -30.81
N LEU A 357 -12.13 16.91 -29.63
CA LEU A 357 -11.75 16.11 -28.47
C LEU A 357 -12.32 14.69 -28.50
N PHE A 358 -13.41 14.48 -29.23
CA PHE A 358 -14.17 13.23 -29.20
C PHE A 358 -14.44 12.73 -30.61
N SER A 359 -14.07 11.48 -30.91
CA SER A 359 -14.32 10.91 -32.24
C SER A 359 -15.78 10.52 -32.48
N SER A 360 -16.58 10.36 -31.42
CA SER A 360 -18.01 10.02 -31.47
C SER A 360 -18.75 10.62 -30.29
N SER A 361 -20.09 10.67 -30.36
CA SER A 361 -20.94 11.06 -29.23
C SER A 361 -20.78 10.12 -28.03
N GLU A 362 -20.65 8.83 -28.27
CA GLU A 362 -20.41 7.82 -27.22
C GLU A 362 -19.17 8.15 -26.40
N LYS A 363 -18.04 8.50 -27.03
CA LYS A 363 -16.82 8.88 -26.30
C LYS A 363 -16.99 10.16 -25.47
N ALA A 364 -17.83 11.09 -25.91
CA ALA A 364 -18.13 12.30 -25.14
C ALA A 364 -19.02 11.95 -23.94
N ILE A 365 -20.00 11.06 -24.11
CA ILE A 365 -20.82 10.52 -23.03
C ILE A 365 -19.95 9.78 -22.01
N ASP A 366 -19.04 8.91 -22.45
CA ASP A 366 -18.10 8.20 -21.58
C ASP A 366 -17.22 9.19 -20.81
N PHE A 367 -16.77 10.27 -21.45
CA PHE A 367 -16.01 11.33 -20.79
C PHE A 367 -16.82 12.01 -19.68
N VAL A 368 -18.08 12.37 -19.95
CA VAL A 368 -18.98 12.95 -18.93
C VAL A 368 -19.22 11.94 -17.80
N GLN A 369 -19.51 10.68 -18.14
CA GLN A 369 -19.80 9.64 -17.16
C GLN A 369 -18.60 9.40 -16.23
N ASN A 370 -17.39 9.27 -16.78
CA ASN A 370 -16.18 9.10 -15.97
C ASN A 370 -15.88 10.33 -15.12
N LEU A 371 -16.11 11.54 -15.65
CA LEU A 371 -15.85 12.76 -14.93
C LEU A 371 -16.82 12.94 -13.76
N VAL A 372 -18.13 12.84 -14.01
CA VAL A 372 -19.16 12.93 -12.95
C VAL A 372 -18.96 11.83 -11.91
N GLY A 373 -18.67 10.60 -12.36
CA GLY A 373 -18.38 9.46 -11.47
C GLY A 373 -17.12 9.63 -10.61
N SER A 374 -16.26 10.61 -10.91
CA SER A 374 -15.08 10.92 -10.07
C SER A 374 -15.39 11.93 -8.94
N PHE A 375 -16.56 12.57 -8.96
CA PHE A 375 -16.98 13.62 -8.01
C PHE A 375 -18.35 13.37 -7.37
N SER A 376 -18.99 12.25 -7.68
CA SER A 376 -20.22 11.77 -7.04
C SER A 376 -19.88 10.62 -6.11
#